data_AF-A0A967SNC7-F1
#
_entry.id   AF-A0A967SNC7-F1
#
_cell.length_a   1.000
_cell.length_b   1.000
_cell.length_c   1.000
_cell.angle_alpha   90.00
_cell.angle_beta   90.00
_cell.angle_gamma   90.00
#
_symmetry.space_group_name_H-M   'P 1'
#
loop_
_entity.id
_entity.type
_entity.pdbx_description
1 polymer ?
#
loop_
_entity_poly.entity_id
_entity_poly.type
_entity_poly.pdbx_seq_one_letter_code
_entity_poly.pdbx_strand_id
1 'polypeptide(L)' 'LAEEVAAAVARVRERALLKPPGVAETIDWANALQALGADGLEPEAATRTLGSLLKEREDLERVRAAMPDIIGSAGS' A
#
# COMPACT_ATOMS: atom_id res chain seq x y z
N LEU A 1 9.08 -8.76 0.66
CA LEU A 1 7.65 -8.40 0.71
C LEU A 1 7.16 -7.87 2.06
N ALA A 2 7.22 -8.61 3.18
CA ALA A 2 6.62 -8.14 4.45
C ALA A 2 7.21 -6.80 4.96
N GLU A 3 8.53 -6.63 4.89
CA GLU A 3 9.21 -5.39 5.25
C GLU A 3 8.86 -4.23 4.32
N GLU A 4 8.79 -4.48 3.00
CA GLU A 4 8.39 -3.49 1.99
C GLU A 4 6.95 -3.01 2.23
N VAL A 5 6.03 -3.94 2.52
CA VAL A 5 4.65 -3.64 2.86
C VAL A 5 4.58 -2.80 4.13
N ALA A 6 5.28 -3.19 5.20
CA ALA A 6 5.30 -2.44 6.46
C ALA A 6 5.83 -1.01 6.26
N ALA A 7 6.93 -0.85 5.50
CA ALA A 7 7.51 0.45 5.18
C ALA A 7 6.58 1.30 4.31
N ALA A 8 5.93 0.71 3.31
CA ALA A 8 4.96 1.42 2.49
C ALA A 8 3.72 1.85 3.30
N VAL A 9 3.19 0.99 4.17
CA VAL A 9 2.06 1.36 5.04
C VAL A 9 2.43 2.49 5.99
N ALA A 10 3.66 2.54 6.51
CA ALA A 10 4.12 3.67 7.31
C ALA A 10 4.02 4.98 6.52
N ARG A 11 4.53 5.01 5.28
CA ARG A 11 4.44 6.18 4.38
C ARG A 11 2.99 6.52 4.00
N VAL A 12 2.13 5.52 3.85
CA VAL A 12 0.69 5.71 3.58
C VAL A 12 0.02 6.44 4.75
N ARG A 13 0.34 6.07 5.99
CA ARG A 13 -0.23 6.72 7.20
C ARG A 13 0.14 8.19 7.35
N GLU A 14 1.22 8.63 6.71
CA GLU A 14 1.65 10.04 6.70
C GLU A 14 0.84 10.90 5.71
N ARG A 15 -0.01 10.31 4.86
CA ARG A 15 -0.75 11.01 3.79
C ARG A 15 -2.03 11.71 4.25
N ALA A 16 -2.15 12.13 5.52
CA ALA A 16 -3.33 12.82 6.04
C ALA A 16 -4.66 12.12 5.65
N LEU A 17 -4.74 10.82 5.95
CA LEU A 17 -5.88 9.97 5.60
C LEU A 17 -7.09 10.27 6.48
N LEU A 18 -8.29 10.12 5.91
CA LEU A 18 -9.54 10.16 6.68
C LEU A 18 -9.63 8.97 7.62
N LYS A 19 -9.21 7.78 7.15
CA LYS A 19 -9.17 6.56 7.93
C LYS A 19 -7.87 5.81 7.68
N PRO A 20 -6.82 6.05 8.50
CA PRO A 20 -5.57 5.34 8.38
C PRO A 20 -5.75 3.81 8.55
N PRO A 21 -5.07 2.98 7.75
CA PRO A 21 -5.18 1.52 7.85
C PRO A 21 -4.54 1.01 9.13
N GLY A 22 -5.15 -0.01 9.75
CA GLY A 22 -4.64 -0.71 10.91
C GLY A 22 -3.73 -1.89 10.54
N VAL A 23 -3.46 -2.75 11.51
CA VAL A 23 -2.65 -3.96 11.31
C VAL A 23 -3.38 -4.99 10.46
N ALA A 24 -4.70 -5.15 10.66
CA ALA A 24 -5.51 -6.10 9.90
C ALA A 24 -5.48 -5.79 8.40
N GLU A 25 -5.72 -4.53 8.02
CA GLU A 25 -5.70 -4.11 6.62
C GLU A 25 -4.30 -4.21 6.00
N THR A 26 -3.25 -4.05 6.80
CA THR A 26 -1.86 -4.24 6.35
C THR A 26 -1.60 -5.70 5.97
N ILE A 27 -2.08 -6.63 6.80
CA ILE A 27 -1.97 -8.07 6.54
C ILE A 27 -2.81 -8.46 5.32
N ASP A 28 -4.03 -7.96 5.22
CA ASP A 28 -4.91 -8.21 4.07
C ASP A 28 -4.27 -7.72 2.76
N TRP A 29 -3.57 -6.58 2.80
CA TRP A 29 -2.86 -6.07 1.64
C TRP A 29 -1.65 -6.91 1.25
N ALA A 30 -0.86 -7.38 2.23
CA ALA A 30 0.22 -8.32 1.98
C ALA A 30 -0.29 -9.64 1.36
N ASN A 31 -1.44 -10.14 1.81
CA ASN A 31 -2.06 -11.33 1.26
C ASN A 31 -2.57 -11.11 -0.18
N ALA A 32 -3.18 -9.95 -0.45
CA ALA A 32 -3.63 -9.58 -1.79
C ALA A 32 -2.46 -9.47 -2.79
N LEU A 33 -1.32 -8.92 -2.36
CA LEU A 33 -0.10 -8.87 -3.17
C LEU A 33 0.42 -10.28 -3.50
N GLN A 34 0.51 -11.16 -2.50
CA GLN A 34 0.90 -12.56 -2.71
C GLN A 34 -0.07 -13.31 -3.63
N ALA A 35 -1.37 -13.05 -3.52
CA ALA A 35 -2.37 -13.68 -4.39
C ALA A 35 -2.23 -13.27 -5.87
N LEU A 36 -1.61 -12.11 -6.15
CA LEU A 36 -1.24 -11.70 -7.51
C LEU A 36 0.12 -12.26 -7.96
N GLY A 37 0.80 -13.05 -7.13
CA GLY A 37 2.13 -13.57 -7.42
C GLY A 37 3.23 -12.51 -7.35
N ALA A 38 3.02 -11.42 -6.58
CA ALA A 38 4.02 -10.38 -6.45
C ALA A 38 5.18 -10.82 -5.54
N ASP A 39 6.39 -10.84 -6.09
CA ASP A 39 7.63 -11.15 -5.33
C ASP A 39 8.16 -9.95 -4.53
N GLY A 40 7.66 -8.75 -4.83
CA GLY A 40 8.00 -7.49 -4.17
C GLY A 40 6.87 -6.47 -4.28
N LEU A 41 7.05 -5.28 -3.69
CA LEU A 41 6.03 -4.24 -3.75
C LEU A 41 6.14 -3.43 -5.04
N GLU A 42 5.56 -3.96 -6.13
CA GLU A 42 5.54 -3.28 -7.42
C GLU A 42 4.36 -2.29 -7.53
N PRO A 43 4.53 -1.12 -8.20
CA PRO A 43 3.48 -0.10 -8.29
C PRO A 43 2.15 -0.58 -8.87
N GLU A 44 2.20 -1.47 -9.87
CA GLU A 44 0.99 -2.00 -10.49
C GLU A 44 0.23 -2.93 -9.53
N ALA A 45 0.93 -3.91 -8.93
CA ALA A 45 0.34 -4.84 -7.97
C ALA A 45 -0.19 -4.12 -6.72
N ALA A 46 0.56 -3.16 -6.19
CA ALA A 46 0.16 -2.29 -5.10
C ALA A 46 -1.11 -1.51 -5.43
N THR A 47 -1.19 -0.92 -6.62
CA THR A 47 -2.34 -0.14 -7.08
C THR A 47 -3.58 -0.99 -7.30
N ARG A 48 -3.44 -2.20 -7.85
CA ARG A 48 -4.55 -3.14 -8.06
C ARG A 48 -5.13 -3.68 -6.77
N THR A 49 -4.31 -3.80 -5.73
CA THR A 49 -4.70 -4.39 -4.43
C THR A 49 -5.01 -3.35 -3.37
N LEU A 50 -4.83 -2.05 -3.63
CA LEU A 50 -4.96 -0.99 -2.64
C LEU A 50 -6.31 -0.97 -1.89
N GLY A 51 -7.38 -1.47 -2.52
CA GLY A 51 -8.70 -1.62 -1.89
C GLY A 51 -8.73 -2.61 -0.71
N SER A 52 -7.74 -3.48 -0.57
CA SER A 52 -7.56 -4.32 0.63
C SER A 52 -7.04 -3.51 1.81
N LEU A 53 -6.20 -2.50 1.56
CA LEU A 53 -5.61 -1.61 2.56
C LEU A 53 -6.55 -0.46 2.95
N LEU A 54 -7.17 0.21 1.97
CA LEU A 54 -7.96 1.42 2.16
C LEU A 54 -9.38 1.22 1.63
N LYS A 55 -10.37 1.73 2.35
CA LYS A 55 -11.79 1.59 2.00
C LYS A 55 -12.43 2.90 1.56
N GLU A 56 -11.95 4.02 2.10
CA GLU A 56 -12.44 5.34 1.74
C GLU A 56 -11.93 5.72 0.35
N ARG A 57 -12.86 6.09 -0.55
CA ARG A 57 -12.52 6.45 -1.95
C ARG A 57 -11.51 7.59 -2.02
N GLU A 58 -11.68 8.62 -1.18
CA GLU A 58 -10.75 9.76 -1.13
C GLU A 58 -9.33 9.33 -0.71
N ASP A 59 -9.22 8.42 0.27
CA ASP A 59 -7.93 7.90 0.70
C ASP A 59 -7.29 7.03 -0.39
N LEU A 60 -8.10 6.23 -1.11
CA LEU A 60 -7.66 5.45 -2.25
C LEU A 60 -7.11 6.34 -3.37
N GLU A 61 -7.82 7.41 -3.74
CA GLU A 61 -7.38 8.35 -4.77
C GLU A 61 -6.11 9.08 -4.35
N ARG A 62 -6.06 9.56 -3.10
CA ARG A 62 -4.88 10.22 -2.54
C ARG A 62 -3.64 9.32 -2.57
N VAL A 63 -3.78 8.07 -2.11
CA VAL A 63 -2.66 7.13 -2.04
C VAL A 63 -2.26 6.61 -3.41
N ARG A 64 -3.21 6.41 -4.33
CA ARG A 64 -2.91 6.07 -5.73
C ARG A 64 -2.09 7.17 -6.41
N ALA A 65 -2.42 8.44 -6.18
CA ALA A 65 -1.65 9.56 -6.74
C ALA A 65 -0.22 9.65 -6.17
N ALA A 66 -0.02 9.26 -4.91
CA ALA A 66 1.28 9.25 -4.23
C ALA A 66 2.03 7.90 -4.32
N MET A 67 1.50 6.91 -5.07
CA MET A 67 2.06 5.56 -5.12
C MET A 67 3.54 5.51 -5.53
N PRO A 68 4.00 6.29 -6.54
CA PRO A 68 5.42 6.33 -6.89
C PRO A 68 6.31 6.76 -5.73
N ASP A 69 5.89 7.72 -4.91
CA ASP A 69 6.66 8.19 -3.74
C ASP A 69 6.61 7.19 -2.58
N ILE A 70 5.52 6.43 -2.45
CA ILE A 70 5.34 5.43 -1.39
C ILE A 70 6.25 4.21 -1.63
N ILE A 71 6.42 3.81 -2.89
CA ILE A 71 7.22 2.65 -3.29
C ILE A 71 8.65 3.04 -3.65
N GLY A 72 8.85 4.25 -4.17
CA GLY A 72 10.13 4.81 -4.59
C GLY A 72 11.05 5.16 -3.42
N SER A 73 11.56 4.14 -2.74
CA SER A 73 12.80 4.18 -1.93
C SER A 73 13.39 2.79 -1.67
N ALA A 74 13.13 1.84 -2.58
CA ALA A 74 13.90 0.60 -2.69
C ALA A 74 14.80 0.70 -3.93
N GLY A 75 15.91 1.43 -3.83
CA GLY A 75 16.86 1.56 -4.94
C GLY A 75 17.61 2.89 -4.98
N SER A 76 18.49 3.11 -4.02
CA SER A 76 19.76 3.83 -4.22
C SER A 76 20.80 3.19 -3.31
#